data_AF-A0A350HBT5-F1
#
_entry.id   AF-A0A350HBT5-F1
#
_cell.length_a   1.000
_cell.length_b   1.000
_cell.length_c   1.000
_cell.angle_alpha   90.00
_cell.angle_beta   90.00
_cell.angle_gamma   90.00
#
_symmetry.space_group_name_H-M   'P 1'
#
loop_
_entity.id
_entity.type
_entity.pdbx_description
1 polymer ?
#
loop_
_entity_poly.entity_id
_entity_poly.type
_entity_poly.pdbx_seq_one_letter_code
_entity_poly.pdbx_strand_id
1 'polypeptide(L)'
;MSSKLGDLFREKRVEKNMKLADTARALGYANMHKGCRKIIEIEDTGYGDENIMQKLVALYQMKSVEYDEAIDKDVERATIEFEKSSDRIFDRMYLMGFYEKGWPQYVPKEIKTEEEAIKWAVEFIKKNKNECSRKCISLEVSLKIYYCIFPDGEYKRCRYIYTRFREFHHIYNAKHAKLNFYDGTDK
;
A
#
# COMPACT_ATOMS: atom_id res chain seq x y z
N MET A 1 10.75 11.38 6.71
CA MET A 1 9.50 12.08 7.11
C MET A 1 8.54 11.04 7.68
N SER A 2 7.78 11.35 8.74
CA SER A 2 6.92 10.38 9.46
C SER A 2 5.57 10.15 8.77
N SER A 3 5.04 8.93 8.79
CA SER A 3 3.67 8.60 8.36
C SER A 3 2.65 9.18 9.33
N LYS A 4 1.59 9.81 8.81
CA LYS A 4 0.46 10.31 9.62
C LYS A 4 -0.34 9.19 10.24
N LEU A 5 -0.53 8.09 9.52
CA LEU A 5 -1.17 6.91 10.10
C LEU A 5 -0.30 6.27 11.19
N GLY A 6 1.01 6.17 10.97
CA GLY A 6 1.96 5.68 11.98
C GLY A 6 1.99 6.56 13.24
N ASP A 7 2.04 7.88 13.04
CA ASP A 7 1.97 8.87 14.13
C ASP A 7 0.66 8.73 14.92
N LEU A 8 -0.47 8.52 14.25
CA LEU A 8 -1.77 8.29 14.90
C LEU A 8 -1.76 7.00 15.75
N PHE A 9 -1.21 5.89 15.25
CA PHE A 9 -1.07 4.66 16.05
C PHE A 9 -0.21 4.88 17.30
N ARG A 10 0.88 5.64 17.16
CA ARG A 10 1.77 5.98 18.28
C ARG A 10 1.05 6.86 19.31
N GLU A 11 0.35 7.89 18.84
CA GLU A 11 -0.43 8.80 19.69
C GLU A 11 -1.46 8.03 20.50
N LYS A 12 -2.31 7.22 19.84
CA LYS A 12 -3.34 6.42 20.50
C LYS A 12 -2.76 5.41 21.50
N ARG A 13 -1.59 4.82 21.20
CA ARG A 13 -0.89 3.95 22.17
C ARG A 13 -0.47 4.73 23.42
N VAL A 14 0.11 5.92 23.24
CA VAL A 14 0.59 6.77 24.33
C VAL A 14 -0.57 7.33 25.16
N GLU A 15 -1.67 7.74 24.53
CA GLU A 15 -2.90 8.16 25.20
C GLU A 15 -3.45 7.08 26.13
N LYS A 16 -3.40 5.81 25.70
CA LYS A 16 -3.78 4.65 26.51
C LYS A 16 -2.73 4.23 27.54
N ASN A 17 -1.61 4.97 27.66
CA ASN A 17 -0.48 4.66 28.53
C ASN A 17 0.08 3.24 28.32
N MET A 18 0.04 2.75 27.07
CA MET A 18 0.51 1.40 26.74
C MET A 18 1.98 1.42 26.32
N LYS A 19 2.79 0.56 26.92
CA LYS A 19 4.15 0.30 26.41
C LYS A 19 4.06 -0.63 25.21
N LEU A 20 5.08 -0.62 24.35
CA LEU A 20 5.18 -1.52 23.20
C LEU A 20 4.99 -3.00 23.59
N ALA A 21 5.54 -3.40 24.73
CA ALA A 21 5.41 -4.77 25.24
C ALA A 21 3.96 -5.12 25.64
N ASP A 22 3.21 -4.15 26.16
CA ASP A 22 1.82 -4.36 26.55
C ASP A 22 0.92 -4.48 25.32
N THR A 23 1.15 -3.63 24.31
CA THR A 23 0.52 -3.78 23.00
C THR A 23 0.87 -5.13 22.37
N ALA A 24 2.15 -5.54 22.37
CA ALA A 24 2.57 -6.82 21.80
C ALA A 24 1.88 -8.01 22.48
N ARG A 25 1.71 -7.94 23.81
CA ARG A 25 0.98 -8.95 24.58
C ARG A 25 -0.50 -8.97 24.23
N ALA A 26 -1.14 -7.80 24.15
CA ALA A 26 -2.55 -7.69 23.76
C ALA A 26 -2.82 -8.22 22.33
N LEU A 27 -1.85 -8.09 21.43
CA LEU A 27 -1.92 -8.67 20.08
C LEU A 27 -1.66 -10.18 20.02
N GLY A 28 -1.27 -10.81 21.13
CA GLY A 28 -1.05 -12.25 21.25
C GLY A 28 0.31 -12.75 20.76
N TYR A 29 1.34 -11.89 20.73
CA TYR A 29 2.67 -12.34 20.35
C TYR A 29 3.28 -13.25 21.43
N ALA A 30 3.76 -14.43 21.06
CA ALA A 30 4.57 -15.26 21.96
C ALA A 30 5.98 -14.68 22.17
N ASN A 31 6.57 -14.13 21.10
CA ASN A 31 7.87 -13.47 21.14
C ASN A 31 7.71 -11.94 21.24
N MET A 32 7.94 -11.40 22.44
CA MET A 32 7.78 -9.96 22.73
C MET A 32 8.68 -9.08 21.86
N HIS A 33 9.93 -9.48 21.62
CA HIS A 33 10.84 -8.68 20.80
C HIS A 33 10.38 -8.59 19.33
N LYS A 34 9.82 -9.67 18.78
CA LYS A 34 9.20 -9.66 17.45
C LYS A 34 7.95 -8.76 17.44
N GLY A 35 7.10 -8.87 18.45
CA GLY A 35 5.89 -8.05 18.59
C GLY A 35 6.20 -6.56 18.67
N CYS A 36 7.11 -6.15 19.57
CA CYS A 36 7.54 -4.76 19.71
C CYS A 36 8.13 -4.21 18.42
N ARG A 37 9.00 -4.96 17.73
CA ARG A 37 9.56 -4.54 16.43
C ARG A 37 8.47 -4.33 15.39
N LYS A 38 7.45 -5.20 15.35
CA LYS A 38 6.35 -5.08 14.40
C LYS A 38 5.48 -3.85 14.68
N ILE A 39 5.26 -3.53 15.95
CA ILE A 39 4.53 -2.32 16.35
C ILE A 39 5.33 -1.06 16.02
N ILE A 40 6.64 -1.06 16.27
CA ILE A 40 7.52 0.06 15.86
C ILE A 40 7.45 0.27 14.35
N GLU A 41 7.55 -0.80 13.55
CA GLU A 41 7.42 -0.73 12.10
C GLU A 41 6.10 -0.05 11.69
N ILE A 42 4.98 -0.43 12.32
CA ILE A 42 3.67 0.19 12.08
C ILE A 42 3.66 1.67 12.49
N GLU A 43 4.21 2.01 13.66
CA GLU A 43 4.25 3.41 14.14
C GLU A 43 5.17 4.31 13.32
N ASP A 44 6.22 3.76 12.71
CA ASP A 44 7.13 4.52 11.86
C ASP A 44 6.60 4.70 10.44
N THR A 45 5.92 3.68 9.91
CA THR A 45 5.56 3.60 8.48
C THR A 45 4.07 3.71 8.20
N GLY A 46 3.21 3.55 9.21
CA GLY A 46 1.77 3.39 9.04
C GLY A 46 1.36 2.03 8.46
N TYR A 47 2.31 1.09 8.34
CA TYR A 47 2.10 -0.17 7.60
C TYR A 47 2.17 -1.42 8.48
N GLY A 48 1.17 -2.30 8.33
CA GLY A 48 1.09 -3.59 9.00
C GLY A 48 0.24 -4.61 8.23
N ASP A 49 0.25 -5.86 8.70
CA ASP A 49 -0.68 -6.89 8.24
C ASP A 49 -2.12 -6.50 8.59
N GLU A 50 -3.08 -6.73 7.70
CA GLU A 50 -4.49 -6.33 7.90
C GLU A 50 -5.05 -6.81 9.25
N ASN A 51 -4.76 -8.06 9.64
CA ASN A 51 -5.25 -8.58 10.92
C ASN A 51 -4.63 -7.85 12.12
N ILE A 52 -3.36 -7.45 12.02
CA ILE A 52 -2.69 -6.68 13.07
C ILE A 52 -3.28 -5.27 13.14
N MET A 53 -3.50 -4.64 11.99
CA MET A 53 -4.09 -3.30 11.91
C MET A 53 -5.51 -3.29 12.51
N GLN A 54 -6.35 -4.27 12.17
CA GLN A 54 -7.67 -4.46 12.78
C GLN A 54 -7.59 -4.57 14.30
N LYS A 55 -6.71 -5.42 14.81
CA LYS A 55 -6.53 -5.61 16.25
C LYS A 55 -6.03 -4.33 16.93
N LEU A 56 -5.14 -3.56 16.30
CA LEU A 56 -4.65 -2.29 16.83
C LEU A 56 -5.75 -1.22 16.85
N VAL A 57 -6.51 -1.09 15.76
CA VAL A 57 -7.66 -0.16 15.69
C VAL A 57 -8.66 -0.46 16.80
N ALA A 58 -9.00 -1.73 17.01
CA ALA A 58 -9.88 -2.16 18.09
C ALA A 58 -9.26 -1.92 19.48
N LEU A 59 -8.02 -2.33 19.69
CA LEU A 59 -7.29 -2.15 20.96
C LEU A 59 -7.19 -0.67 21.35
N TYR A 60 -6.95 0.19 20.38
CA TYR A 60 -6.81 1.63 20.56
C TYR A 60 -8.14 2.39 20.47
N GLN A 61 -9.25 1.69 20.17
CA GLN A 61 -10.59 2.28 20.00
C GLN A 61 -10.57 3.48 19.04
N MET A 62 -9.86 3.31 17.92
CA MET A 62 -9.75 4.36 16.91
C MET A 62 -11.08 4.55 16.19
N LYS A 63 -11.45 5.81 15.95
CA LYS A 63 -12.62 6.15 15.14
C LYS A 63 -12.27 6.04 13.66
N SER A 64 -13.23 5.58 12.85
CA SER A 64 -13.05 5.49 11.38
C SER A 64 -12.60 6.83 10.80
N VAL A 65 -13.24 7.93 11.20
CA VAL A 65 -12.94 9.27 10.68
C VAL A 65 -11.47 9.66 10.92
N GLU A 66 -10.92 9.42 12.11
CA GLU A 66 -9.51 9.74 12.42
C GLU A 66 -8.55 8.88 11.58
N TYR A 67 -8.88 7.61 11.40
CA TYR A 67 -8.09 6.67 10.61
C TYR A 67 -8.10 7.04 9.12
N ASP A 68 -9.27 7.34 8.57
CA ASP A 68 -9.47 7.73 7.18
C ASP A 68 -8.77 9.07 6.88
N GLU A 69 -8.88 10.06 7.75
CA GLU A 69 -8.17 11.34 7.61
C GLU A 69 -6.64 11.17 7.63
N ALA A 70 -6.12 10.27 8.47
CA ALA A 70 -4.68 10.02 8.54
C ALA A 70 -4.18 9.35 7.25
N ILE A 71 -4.97 8.43 6.69
CA ILE A 71 -4.71 7.83 5.38
C ILE A 71 -4.73 8.90 4.28
N ASP A 72 -5.77 9.73 4.23
CA ASP A 72 -5.92 10.75 3.20
C ASP A 72 -4.75 11.75 3.22
N LYS A 73 -4.25 12.11 4.41
CA LYS A 73 -3.04 12.95 4.54
C LYS A 73 -1.78 12.24 4.06
N ASP A 74 -1.63 10.96 4.36
CA ASP A 74 -0.49 10.17 3.87
C ASP A 74 -0.52 10.04 2.34
N VAL A 75 -1.72 9.92 1.75
CA VAL A 75 -1.99 9.92 0.31
C VAL A 75 -1.68 11.27 -0.32
N GLU A 76 -2.16 12.37 0.26
CA GLU A 76 -1.92 13.73 -0.22
C GLU A 76 -0.42 14.03 -0.24
N ARG A 77 0.28 13.76 0.86
CA ARG A 77 1.74 13.90 0.93
C ARG A 77 2.44 13.06 -0.13
N ALA A 78 2.03 11.79 -0.28
CA ALA A 78 2.59 10.91 -1.31
C ALA A 78 2.45 11.53 -2.70
N THR A 79 1.29 12.14 -2.98
CA THR A 79 0.98 12.84 -4.23
C THR A 79 1.89 14.04 -4.43
N ILE A 80 2.08 14.88 -3.41
CA ILE A 80 2.94 16.09 -3.51
C ILE A 80 4.41 15.71 -3.73
N GLU A 81 4.95 14.76 -2.96
CA GLU A 81 6.34 14.28 -3.12
C GLU A 81 6.57 13.67 -4.49
N PHE A 82 5.56 12.95 -4.97
CA PHE A 82 5.54 12.39 -6.29
C PHE A 82 5.54 13.47 -7.38
N GLU A 83 4.65 14.45 -7.30
CA GLU A 83 4.60 15.56 -8.26
C GLU A 83 5.95 16.28 -8.33
N LYS A 84 6.59 16.54 -7.19
CA LYS A 84 7.94 17.13 -7.11
C LYS A 84 9.05 16.29 -7.75
N SER A 85 8.92 14.97 -7.76
CA SER A 85 9.92 14.07 -8.36
C SER A 85 9.64 13.73 -9.83
N SER A 86 8.44 14.10 -10.32
CA SER A 86 7.89 13.71 -11.62
C SER A 86 8.33 14.57 -12.82
N ASP A 87 9.19 15.57 -12.64
CA ASP A 87 9.73 16.38 -13.74
C ASP A 87 10.80 15.65 -14.57
N ARG A 88 11.18 14.43 -14.19
CA ARG A 88 12.06 13.57 -14.99
C ARG A 88 11.23 12.74 -15.97
N ILE A 89 11.24 13.12 -17.24
CA ILE A 89 10.69 12.27 -18.31
C ILE A 89 11.55 11.00 -18.36
N PHE A 90 10.95 9.84 -18.11
CA PHE A 90 11.60 8.56 -18.40
C PHE A 90 11.36 8.25 -19.88
N ASP A 91 12.43 8.03 -20.63
CA ASP A 91 12.38 7.63 -22.05
C ASP A 91 11.90 6.17 -22.26
N ARG A 92 11.44 5.49 -21.21
CA ARG A 92 11.14 4.05 -21.23
C ARG A 92 9.93 3.72 -20.36
N MET A 93 9.04 2.88 -20.90
CA MET A 93 7.91 2.29 -20.19
C MET A 93 8.28 0.89 -19.68
N TYR A 94 7.82 0.53 -18.48
CA TYR A 94 8.17 -0.72 -17.81
C TYR A 94 6.92 -1.45 -17.34
N LEU A 95 6.85 -2.75 -17.57
CA LEU A 95 5.90 -3.63 -16.90
C LEU A 95 6.61 -4.33 -15.75
N MET A 96 6.31 -3.88 -14.54
CA MET A 96 6.86 -4.43 -13.32
C MET A 96 5.84 -5.35 -12.65
N GLY A 97 6.08 -6.65 -12.83
CA GLY A 97 5.48 -7.70 -12.03
C GLY A 97 6.52 -8.28 -11.08
N PHE A 98 6.11 -8.68 -9.88
CA PHE A 98 6.91 -9.62 -9.09
C PHE A 98 6.78 -11.01 -9.72
N TYR A 99 7.47 -11.24 -10.85
CA TYR A 99 7.68 -12.58 -11.35
C TYR A 99 8.41 -13.38 -10.27
N GLU A 100 8.07 -14.67 -10.10
CA GLU A 100 8.92 -15.57 -9.30
C GLU A 100 10.37 -15.60 -9.79
N LYS A 101 10.63 -15.17 -11.05
CA LYS A 101 11.95 -15.04 -11.67
C LYS A 101 12.53 -13.61 -11.72
N GLY A 102 11.91 -12.65 -11.04
CA GLY A 102 12.63 -11.47 -10.50
C GLY A 102 13.11 -10.37 -11.45
N TRP A 103 12.57 -10.18 -12.67
CA TRP A 103 12.98 -9.05 -13.54
C TRP A 103 11.79 -8.25 -14.12
N PRO A 104 11.91 -6.90 -14.18
CA PRO A 104 10.94 -6.06 -14.89
C PRO A 104 10.98 -6.39 -16.39
N GLN A 105 9.80 -6.44 -17.01
CA GLN A 105 9.68 -6.58 -18.47
C GLN A 105 9.61 -5.20 -19.10
N TYR A 106 10.46 -4.95 -20.09
CA TYR A 106 10.44 -3.67 -20.81
C TYR A 106 9.31 -3.69 -21.83
N VAL A 107 8.55 -2.59 -21.89
CA VAL A 107 7.60 -2.39 -22.98
C VAL A 107 8.41 -2.22 -24.28
N PRO A 108 8.04 -2.89 -25.38
CA PRO A 108 8.69 -2.72 -26.69
C PRO A 108 8.81 -1.24 -27.08
N LYS A 109 9.94 -0.85 -27.70
CA LYS A 109 10.22 0.55 -28.05
C LYS A 109 9.29 1.09 -29.14
N GLU A 110 8.64 0.19 -29.88
CA GLU A 110 7.69 0.49 -30.94
C GLU A 110 6.37 1.02 -30.39
N ILE A 111 6.05 0.69 -29.13
CA ILE A 111 4.88 1.21 -28.41
C ILE A 111 5.18 2.64 -27.98
N LYS A 112 4.36 3.57 -28.47
CA LYS A 112 4.56 5.01 -28.25
C LYS A 112 3.41 5.66 -27.50
N THR A 113 2.28 4.99 -27.40
CA THR A 113 1.10 5.52 -26.71
C THR A 113 0.79 4.74 -25.44
N GLU A 114 0.07 5.40 -24.55
CA GLU A 114 -0.43 4.82 -23.31
C GLU A 114 -1.39 3.66 -23.57
N GLU A 115 -2.29 3.84 -24.54
CA GLU A 115 -3.27 2.82 -24.93
C GLU A 115 -2.60 1.56 -25.48
N GLU A 116 -1.57 1.72 -26.30
CA GLU A 116 -0.77 0.60 -26.83
C GLU A 116 -0.04 -0.14 -25.72
N ALA A 117 0.52 0.58 -24.75
CA ALA A 117 1.23 0.00 -23.62
C ALA A 117 0.29 -0.82 -22.73
N ILE A 118 -0.92 -0.31 -22.44
CA ILE A 118 -1.94 -1.03 -21.68
C ILE A 118 -2.34 -2.30 -22.41
N LYS A 119 -2.66 -2.20 -23.71
CA LYS A 119 -3.08 -3.36 -24.51
C LYS A 119 -2.00 -4.44 -24.53
N TRP A 120 -0.76 -4.04 -24.79
CA TRP A 120 0.38 -4.96 -24.76
C TRP A 120 0.55 -5.63 -23.39
N ALA A 121 0.44 -4.87 -22.30
CA ALA A 121 0.59 -5.41 -20.96
C ALA A 121 -0.54 -6.39 -20.58
N VAL A 122 -1.79 -6.10 -20.96
CA VAL A 122 -2.92 -7.03 -20.77
C VAL A 122 -2.69 -8.33 -21.53
N GLU A 123 -2.29 -8.25 -22.81
CA GLU A 123 -1.99 -9.43 -23.63
C GLU A 123 -0.80 -10.23 -23.06
N PHE A 124 0.25 -9.53 -22.63
CA PHE A 124 1.42 -10.12 -21.99
C PHE A 124 1.02 -10.91 -20.74
N ILE A 125 0.21 -10.33 -19.86
CA ILE A 125 -0.23 -10.98 -18.61
C ILE A 125 -1.11 -12.19 -18.90
N LYS A 126 -2.06 -12.07 -19.84
CA LYS A 126 -2.93 -13.20 -20.24
C LYS A 126 -2.11 -14.37 -20.76
N LYS A 127 -1.07 -14.10 -21.57
CA LYS A 127 -0.15 -15.12 -22.10
C LYS A 127 0.70 -15.77 -21.02
N ASN A 128 1.09 -15.01 -19.99
CA ASN A 128 1.98 -15.46 -18.91
C ASN A 128 1.24 -15.70 -17.58
N LYS A 129 -0.08 -15.96 -17.62
CA LYS A 129 -0.95 -16.02 -16.43
C LYS A 129 -0.48 -16.99 -15.35
N ASN A 130 0.16 -18.09 -15.75
CA ASN A 130 0.65 -19.13 -14.83
C ASN A 130 1.96 -18.72 -14.12
N GLU A 131 2.67 -17.73 -14.64
CA GLU A 131 3.92 -17.20 -14.08
C GLU A 131 3.70 -15.89 -13.30
N CYS A 132 2.51 -15.32 -13.40
CA CYS A 132 2.08 -14.12 -12.70
C CYS A 132 1.50 -14.52 -11.33
N SER A 133 2.35 -14.63 -10.31
CA SER A 133 1.97 -15.09 -8.98
C SER A 133 1.09 -14.12 -8.16
N ARG A 134 0.74 -12.94 -8.71
CA ARG A 134 0.01 -11.89 -7.99
C ARG A 134 -1.31 -11.51 -8.65
N LYS A 135 -2.23 -11.05 -7.79
CA LYS A 135 -3.53 -10.48 -8.18
C LYS A 135 -3.41 -9.28 -9.12
N CYS A 136 -2.28 -8.58 -9.18
CA CYS A 136 -2.06 -7.48 -10.11
C CYS A 136 -0.58 -7.22 -10.44
N ILE A 137 -0.35 -6.65 -11.63
CA ILE A 137 0.95 -6.23 -12.17
C ILE A 137 0.90 -4.73 -12.48
N SER A 138 2.01 -4.03 -12.26
CA SER A 138 2.10 -2.59 -12.50
C SER A 138 2.72 -2.30 -13.86
N LEU A 139 2.01 -1.59 -14.72
CA LEU A 139 2.57 -0.97 -15.92
C LEU A 139 2.89 0.50 -15.62
N GLU A 140 4.14 0.88 -15.81
CA GLU A 140 4.65 2.25 -15.75
C GLU A 140 4.78 2.79 -17.18
N VAL A 141 3.89 3.71 -17.54
CA VAL A 141 3.89 4.36 -18.87
C VAL A 141 4.67 5.68 -18.83
N SER A 142 4.66 6.34 -17.68
CA SER A 142 5.50 7.49 -17.35
C SER A 142 5.65 7.55 -15.84
N LEU A 143 6.54 8.41 -15.31
CA LEU A 143 6.54 8.69 -13.88
C LEU A 143 5.13 9.00 -13.38
N LYS A 144 4.25 9.62 -14.19
CA LYS A 144 2.94 10.11 -13.75
C LYS A 144 1.81 9.08 -13.80
N ILE A 145 1.97 7.99 -14.54
CA ILE A 145 0.85 7.10 -14.89
C ILE A 145 1.25 5.64 -14.72
N TYR A 146 0.59 5.02 -13.74
CA TYR A 146 0.67 3.58 -13.52
C TYR A 146 -0.67 2.95 -13.86
N TYR A 147 -0.62 1.70 -14.29
CA TYR A 147 -1.78 0.85 -14.45
C TYR A 147 -1.60 -0.41 -13.62
N CYS A 148 -2.59 -0.70 -12.79
CA CYS A 148 -2.72 -1.97 -12.09
C CYS A 148 -3.52 -2.90 -13.01
N ILE A 149 -2.88 -3.91 -13.58
CA ILE A 149 -3.47 -4.83 -14.54
C ILE A 149 -3.63 -6.20 -13.86
N PHE A 150 -4.86 -6.71 -13.90
CA PHE A 150 -5.26 -7.95 -13.24
C PHE A 150 -5.17 -9.14 -14.22
N PRO A 151 -4.99 -10.38 -13.74
CA PRO A 151 -4.87 -11.57 -14.58
C PRO A 151 -6.08 -11.86 -15.50
N ASP A 152 -7.27 -11.36 -15.16
CA ASP A 152 -8.48 -11.43 -15.97
C ASP A 152 -8.48 -10.41 -17.14
N GLY A 153 -7.56 -9.45 -17.11
CA GLY A 153 -7.44 -8.38 -18.10
C GLY A 153 -8.17 -7.10 -17.72
N GLU A 154 -8.79 -7.02 -16.54
CA GLU A 154 -9.20 -5.73 -15.99
C GLU A 154 -7.96 -4.87 -15.70
N TYR A 155 -8.11 -3.56 -15.82
CA TYR A 155 -7.06 -2.63 -15.41
C TYR A 155 -7.63 -1.39 -14.74
N LYS A 156 -6.89 -0.87 -13.77
CA LYS A 156 -7.20 0.39 -13.09
C LYS A 156 -6.02 1.34 -13.21
N ARG A 157 -6.30 2.57 -13.62
CA ARG A 157 -5.30 3.64 -13.59
C ARG A 157 -4.97 3.96 -12.13
N CYS A 158 -3.68 3.89 -11.81
CA CYS A 158 -3.11 4.22 -10.51
C CYS A 158 -2.20 5.44 -10.67
N ARG A 159 -2.39 6.45 -9.83
CA ARG A 159 -1.58 7.69 -9.87
C ARG A 159 -0.24 7.58 -9.12
N TYR A 160 0.24 6.38 -8.73
CA TYR A 160 1.30 6.25 -7.73
C TYR A 160 2.45 5.30 -8.13
N ILE A 161 3.70 5.76 -7.93
CA ILE A 161 4.98 5.05 -8.21
C ILE A 161 5.14 3.77 -7.42
N TYR A 162 5.83 2.82 -8.07
CA TYR A 162 6.38 1.56 -7.58
C TYR A 162 6.94 1.51 -6.15
N THR A 163 7.68 2.51 -5.66
CA THR A 163 8.14 2.55 -4.24
C THR A 163 6.97 2.60 -3.25
N ARG A 164 5.81 3.06 -3.71
CA ARG A 164 4.54 3.11 -3.01
C ARG A 164 3.49 2.20 -3.66
N PHE A 165 3.82 1.27 -4.57
CA PHE A 165 2.83 0.27 -5.03
C PHE A 165 2.39 -0.63 -3.89
N ARG A 166 3.30 -0.91 -2.94
CA ARG A 166 2.94 -1.45 -1.62
C ARG A 166 1.97 -0.48 -0.95
N GLU A 167 2.39 0.75 -0.64
CA GLU A 167 1.54 1.71 0.08
C GLU A 167 0.17 1.97 -0.58
N PHE A 168 0.05 2.04 -1.90
CA PHE A 168 -1.21 2.22 -2.63
C PHE A 168 -2.06 0.96 -2.66
N HIS A 169 -1.45 -0.22 -2.88
CA HIS A 169 -2.15 -1.50 -2.68
C HIS A 169 -2.58 -1.65 -1.21
N HIS A 170 -1.86 -1.04 -0.27
CA HIS A 170 -2.17 -1.03 1.15
C HIS A 170 -3.22 0.01 1.52
N ILE A 171 -3.25 1.19 0.89
CA ILE A 171 -4.30 2.21 1.03
C ILE A 171 -5.58 1.69 0.39
N TYR A 172 -5.50 1.05 -0.78
CA TYR A 172 -6.62 0.37 -1.40
C TYR A 172 -7.12 -0.77 -0.51
N ASN A 173 -6.22 -1.64 -0.03
CA ASN A 173 -6.61 -2.70 0.91
C ASN A 173 -7.11 -2.14 2.23
N ALA A 174 -6.60 -1.02 2.78
CA ALA A 174 -7.05 -0.43 4.03
C ALA A 174 -8.41 0.24 3.87
N LYS A 175 -8.64 0.95 2.76
CA LYS A 175 -9.92 1.57 2.39
C LYS A 175 -11.00 0.55 2.04
N HIS A 176 -10.60 -0.65 1.62
CA HIS A 176 -11.49 -1.79 1.36
C HIS A 176 -11.43 -2.89 2.42
N ALA A 177 -10.57 -2.74 3.45
CA ALA A 177 -10.48 -3.66 4.56
C ALA A 177 -11.72 -3.43 5.40
N LYS A 178 -12.42 -4.51 5.73
CA LYS A 178 -13.52 -4.47 6.68
C LYS A 178 -12.92 -4.38 8.08
N LEU A 179 -12.40 -3.20 8.44
CA LEU A 179 -11.91 -2.93 9.78
C LEU A 179 -13.12 -2.68 10.69
N ASN A 180 -13.12 -3.31 11.87
CA ASN A 180 -14.16 -3.06 12.89
C ASN A 180 -13.75 -1.83 13.70
N PHE A 181 -14.37 -0.69 13.42
CA PHE A 181 -14.11 0.57 14.13
C PHE A 181 -14.98 0.68 15.38
N TYR A 182 -14.49 1.46 16.35
CA TYR A 182 -15.26 1.78 17.55
C TYR A 182 -16.30 2.87 17.22
N ASP A 183 -17.58 2.58 17.42
CA ASP A 183 -18.69 3.50 17.12
C ASP A 183 -19.11 4.36 18.32
N GLY A 184 -18.54 4.12 19.51
CA GLY A 184 -18.84 4.88 20.72
C GLY A 184 -20.21 4.58 21.33
N THR A 185 -20.88 3.49 20.94
CA THR A 185 -22.24 3.19 21.40
C THR A 185 -22.35 2.13 22.50
N ASP A 186 -21.24 1.53 22.95
CA ASP A 186 -21.27 0.58 24.05
C ASP A 186 -21.12 1.29 25.42
N LYS A 187 -22.18 1.17 26.23
CA LYS A 187 -22.31 1.61 27.63
C LYS A 187 -21.64 0.65 28.60
#